data_AF-W7Q6A5-F1
#
_entry.id   AF-W7Q6A5-F1
#
_cell.length_a   1.000
_cell.length_b   1.000
_cell.length_c   1.000
_cell.angle_alpha   90.00
_cell.angle_beta   90.00
_cell.angle_gamma   90.00
#
_symmetry.space_group_name_H-M   'P 1'
#
loop_
_entity.id
_entity.type
_entity.pdbx_description
1 polymer ?
#
loop_
_entity_poly.entity_id
_entity_poly.type
_entity_poly.pdbx_seq_one_letter_code
_entity_poly.pdbx_strand_id
1 'polypeptide(L)'
;MVIALEMLPREAQPVLDAWVAGELGEQAFIDESRWNTAWGFDPALYFPILHFARLHRVPLKAINVTPELRGRLADEGWEAVPEGERFGITAPVEPPSAYRERLAEVYAHHPSRGDEAGLERFIEAQLVWDRAMAYGLTQAREEADLVVGLIGQGHLQYEHGVPHQLTALGVESHATLLPWAVGGEACSPPPEGLARAVFTIDESGYEAVPPMQLGVYTTPHEEGVEIHAILEGSVAEQAGLEAGDIILEAAGESMARPADLTGLVRQQRPGTLLPLIIRRQGDEREILARFPPRST
;
A
#
# COMPACT_ATOMS: atom_id res chain seq x y z
N MET A 1 24.25 6.25 5.82
CA MET A 1 23.16 5.90 4.89
C MET A 1 21.97 5.44 5.71
N VAL A 2 20.75 5.79 5.31
CA VAL A 2 19.48 5.32 5.89
C VAL A 2 18.64 4.70 4.77
N ILE A 3 17.88 3.65 5.07
CA ILE A 3 16.88 3.10 4.15
C ILE A 3 15.49 3.49 4.67
N ALA A 4 14.75 4.27 3.89
CA ALA A 4 13.41 4.72 4.21
C ALA A 4 12.36 3.84 3.52
N LEU A 5 11.31 3.48 4.25
CA LEU A 5 10.31 2.49 3.83
C LEU A 5 8.93 3.14 3.79
N GLU A 6 8.31 3.17 2.61
CA GLU A 6 6.88 3.54 2.46
C GLU A 6 5.95 2.59 3.21
N MET A 7 6.34 1.32 3.30
CA MET A 7 5.48 0.21 3.71
C MET A 7 4.94 0.32 5.12
N LEU A 8 5.61 1.09 5.98
CA LEU A 8 5.30 1.16 7.39
C LEU A 8 4.98 2.60 7.82
N PRO A 9 3.94 2.79 8.65
CA PRO A 9 3.64 4.07 9.23
C PRO A 9 4.69 4.41 10.30
N ARG A 10 4.91 5.71 10.56
CA ARG A 10 5.93 6.23 11.50
C ARG A 10 5.85 5.62 12.90
N GLU A 11 4.65 5.22 13.32
CA GLU A 11 4.39 4.55 14.58
C GLU A 11 5.12 3.20 14.70
N ALA A 12 5.48 2.56 13.59
CA ALA A 12 6.26 1.32 13.55
C ALA A 12 7.77 1.54 13.70
N GLN A 13 8.26 2.78 13.85
CA GLN A 13 9.68 3.08 13.98
C GLN A 13 10.38 2.30 15.12
N PRO A 14 9.81 2.14 16.32
CA PRO A 14 10.45 1.35 17.38
C PRO A 14 10.70 -0.11 16.98
N VAL A 15 9.83 -0.69 16.15
CA VAL A 15 9.96 -2.07 15.65
C VAL A 15 11.08 -2.17 14.63
N LEU A 16 11.22 -1.16 13.76
CA LEU A 16 12.35 -1.06 12.83
C LEU A 16 13.69 -0.94 13.56
N ASP A 17 13.74 -0.14 14.62
CA ASP A 17 14.94 0.04 15.44
C ASP A 17 15.32 -1.26 16.16
N ALA A 18 14.35 -1.94 16.78
CA ALA A 18 14.55 -3.24 17.43
C ALA A 18 14.98 -4.34 16.44
N TRP A 19 14.43 -4.32 15.21
CA TRP A 19 14.85 -5.22 14.13
C TRP A 19 16.33 -5.02 13.76
N VAL A 20 16.75 -3.78 13.53
CA VAL A 20 18.14 -3.46 13.18
C VAL A 20 19.10 -3.77 14.34
N ALA A 21 18.67 -3.56 15.59
CA ALA A 21 19.40 -3.97 16.80
C ALA A 21 19.52 -5.49 16.94
N GLY A 22 18.70 -6.25 16.21
CA GLY A 22 18.68 -7.70 16.21
C GLY A 22 17.90 -8.31 17.37
N GLU A 23 16.99 -7.55 17.97
CA GLU A 23 16.17 -7.92 19.12
C GLU A 23 14.91 -8.70 18.69
N LEU A 24 14.52 -8.58 17.43
CA LEU A 24 13.35 -9.25 16.86
C LEU A 24 13.72 -10.38 15.89
N GLY A 25 12.93 -11.45 15.93
CA GLY A 25 12.86 -12.46 14.85
C GLY A 25 11.86 -12.04 13.77
N GLU A 26 11.87 -12.73 12.62
CA GLU A 26 11.01 -12.39 11.47
C GLU A 26 9.52 -12.34 11.82
N GLN A 27 9.00 -13.34 12.53
CA GLN A 27 7.59 -13.38 12.90
C GLN A 27 7.20 -12.23 13.84
N ALA A 28 8.02 -11.98 14.88
CA ALA A 28 7.80 -10.87 15.81
C ALA A 28 7.84 -9.52 15.07
N PHE A 29 8.75 -9.36 14.10
CA PHE A 29 8.78 -8.17 13.25
C PHE A 29 7.48 -8.00 12.46
N ILE A 30 6.98 -9.04 11.80
CA ILE A 30 5.73 -8.99 11.03
C ILE A 30 4.57 -8.55 11.91
N ASP A 31 4.44 -9.17 13.09
CA ASP A 31 3.32 -8.95 14.00
C ASP A 31 3.38 -7.56 14.65
N GLU A 32 4.53 -7.18 15.19
CA GLU A 32 4.70 -5.90 15.91
C GLU A 32 4.68 -4.70 14.97
N SER A 33 5.23 -4.83 13.74
CA SER A 33 5.15 -3.77 12.73
C SER A 33 3.76 -3.68 12.09
N ARG A 34 2.90 -4.66 12.35
CA ARG A 34 1.59 -4.84 11.70
C ARG A 34 1.68 -4.88 10.18
N TRP A 35 2.75 -5.48 9.65
CA TRP A 35 3.11 -5.50 8.24
C TRP A 35 1.94 -5.86 7.31
N ASN A 36 1.19 -6.90 7.65
CA ASN A 36 0.09 -7.40 6.84
C ASN A 36 -1.05 -6.38 6.69
N THR A 37 -1.31 -5.59 7.73
CA THR A 37 -2.37 -4.57 7.71
C THR A 37 -1.89 -3.23 7.18
N ALA A 38 -0.61 -2.89 7.39
CA ALA A 38 -0.02 -1.64 6.93
C ALA A 38 0.33 -1.69 5.43
N TRP A 39 0.87 -2.81 4.96
CA TRP A 39 1.37 -2.96 3.59
C TRP A 39 0.63 -4.03 2.80
N GLY A 40 0.40 -5.20 3.41
CA GLY A 40 -0.37 -6.29 2.80
C GLY A 40 0.30 -7.02 1.64
N PHE A 41 1.58 -6.79 1.38
CA PHE A 41 2.38 -7.65 0.50
C PHE A 41 3.14 -8.70 1.30
N ASP A 42 3.54 -9.79 0.63
CA ASP A 42 4.35 -10.85 1.22
C ASP A 42 5.66 -10.27 1.81
N PRO A 43 5.90 -10.39 3.12
CA PRO A 43 7.14 -9.95 3.77
C PRO A 43 8.40 -10.55 3.13
N ALA A 44 8.32 -11.75 2.55
CA ALA A 44 9.45 -12.44 1.93
C ALA A 44 10.08 -11.62 0.78
N LEU A 45 9.29 -10.78 0.10
CA LEU A 45 9.78 -9.88 -0.95
C LEU A 45 10.74 -8.80 -0.40
N TYR A 46 10.65 -8.49 0.89
CA TYR A 46 11.36 -7.38 1.53
C TYR A 46 12.44 -7.86 2.52
N PHE A 47 12.33 -9.09 3.03
CA PHE A 47 13.32 -9.63 3.97
C PHE A 47 14.77 -9.55 3.51
N PRO A 48 15.13 -9.75 2.22
CA PRO A 48 16.52 -9.55 1.79
C PRO A 48 17.06 -8.15 2.12
N ILE A 49 16.24 -7.11 1.96
CA ILE A 49 16.59 -5.72 2.26
C ILE A 49 16.64 -5.50 3.78
N LEU A 50 15.64 -6.00 4.51
CA LEU A 50 15.58 -5.87 5.97
C LEU A 50 16.74 -6.59 6.66
N HIS A 51 17.12 -7.77 6.18
CA HIS A 51 18.28 -8.52 6.67
C HIS A 51 19.59 -7.81 6.33
N PHE A 52 19.71 -7.24 5.13
CA PHE A 52 20.86 -6.41 4.77
C PHE A 52 21.01 -5.24 5.76
N ALA A 53 19.91 -4.52 6.04
CA ALA A 53 19.93 -3.41 6.97
C ALA A 53 20.39 -3.83 8.37
N ARG A 54 19.86 -4.94 8.89
CA ARG A 54 20.26 -5.52 10.18
C ARG A 54 21.74 -5.93 10.21
N LEU A 55 22.19 -6.70 9.22
CA LEU A 55 23.56 -7.22 9.15
C LEU A 55 24.59 -6.09 9.10
N HIS A 56 24.27 -5.02 8.39
CA HIS A 56 25.15 -3.86 8.21
C HIS A 56 24.86 -2.70 9.18
N ARG A 57 23.90 -2.87 10.10
CA ARG A 57 23.43 -1.82 11.02
C ARG A 57 23.08 -0.51 10.31
N VAL A 58 22.47 -0.63 9.13
CA VAL A 58 21.93 0.52 8.40
C VAL A 58 20.58 0.86 9.03
N PRO A 59 20.37 2.11 9.52
CA PRO A 59 19.09 2.50 10.07
C PRO A 59 17.97 2.38 9.04
N LEU A 60 16.83 1.90 9.51
CA LEU A 60 15.58 1.85 8.77
C LEU A 60 14.68 2.99 9.23
N LYS A 61 13.99 3.66 8.32
CA LYS A 61 13.05 4.74 8.65
C LYS A 61 11.65 4.45 8.12
N ALA A 62 10.66 4.46 9.00
CA ALA A 62 9.24 4.45 8.59
C ALA A 62 8.85 5.88 8.20
N ILE A 63 8.51 6.09 6.92
CA ILE A 63 8.27 7.45 6.39
C ILE A 63 6.80 7.77 6.13
N ASN A 64 5.92 6.79 6.28
CA ASN A 64 4.51 6.93 5.90
C ASN A 64 3.60 7.23 7.11
N VAL A 65 2.32 7.49 6.84
CA VAL A 65 1.27 7.63 7.85
C VAL A 65 0.31 6.43 7.78
N THR A 66 -0.50 6.26 8.80
CA THR A 66 -1.53 5.23 8.81
C THR A 66 -2.60 5.51 7.74
N PRO A 67 -3.22 4.45 7.15
CA PRO A 67 -4.36 4.62 6.25
C PRO A 67 -5.49 5.43 6.87
N GLU A 68 -5.71 5.27 8.18
CA GLU A 68 -6.71 6.00 8.95
C GLU A 68 -6.42 7.51 8.99
N LEU A 69 -5.18 7.91 9.31
CA LEU A 69 -4.80 9.33 9.31
C LEU A 69 -4.86 9.94 7.89
N ARG A 70 -4.41 9.20 6.87
CA ARG A 70 -4.51 9.64 5.47
C ARG A 70 -5.96 9.88 5.07
N GLY A 71 -6.87 8.96 5.42
CA GLY A 71 -8.30 9.11 5.16
C GLY A 71 -8.87 10.36 5.81
N ARG A 72 -8.61 10.56 7.11
CA ARG A 72 -9.06 11.77 7.83
C ARG A 72 -8.56 13.07 7.20
N LEU A 73 -7.28 13.13 6.82
CA LEU A 73 -6.70 14.32 6.19
C LEU A 73 -7.30 14.65 4.81
N ALA A 74 -7.77 13.64 4.09
CA ALA A 74 -8.45 13.81 2.80
C ALA A 74 -9.97 14.09 2.96
N ASP A 75 -10.64 13.45 3.91
CA ASP A 75 -12.10 13.54 4.05
C ASP A 75 -12.54 14.73 4.91
N GLU A 76 -11.84 14.99 6.02
CA GLU A 76 -12.13 16.12 6.92
C GLU A 76 -11.42 17.41 6.45
N GLY A 77 -10.39 17.26 5.61
CA GLY A 77 -9.52 18.33 5.13
C GLY A 77 -8.35 18.62 6.07
N TRP A 78 -7.27 19.14 5.49
CA TRP A 78 -5.98 19.34 6.19
C TRP A 78 -6.10 20.14 7.50
N GLU A 79 -6.83 21.25 7.48
CA GLU A 79 -6.96 22.15 8.64
C GLU A 79 -7.85 21.60 9.75
N ALA A 80 -8.72 20.61 9.46
CA ALA A 80 -9.62 20.04 10.45
C ALA A 80 -8.91 19.08 11.41
N VAL A 81 -7.91 18.33 10.93
CA VAL A 81 -7.12 17.42 11.77
C VAL A 81 -6.15 18.23 12.62
N PRO A 82 -6.09 18.11 13.97
CA PRO A 82 -5.18 18.92 14.79
C PRO A 82 -3.70 18.73 14.46
N GLU A 83 -2.88 19.78 14.51
CA GLU A 83 -1.44 19.75 14.17
C GLU A 83 -0.66 18.65 14.93
N GLY A 84 -0.96 18.46 16.21
CA GLY A 84 -0.34 17.43 17.05
C GLY A 84 -0.61 15.99 16.58
N GLU A 85 -1.65 15.78 15.77
CA GLU A 85 -2.00 14.47 15.20
C GLU A 85 -1.40 14.25 13.80
N ARG A 86 -0.77 15.28 13.20
CA ARG A 86 -0.22 15.22 11.82
C ARG A 86 1.23 14.74 11.76
N PHE A 87 1.83 14.31 12.88
CA PHE A 87 3.23 13.89 12.96
C PHE A 87 4.23 14.93 12.39
N GLY A 88 3.95 16.22 12.58
CA GLY A 88 4.79 17.32 12.09
C GLY A 88 4.79 17.49 10.56
N ILE A 89 3.97 16.72 9.83
CA ILE A 89 3.83 16.86 8.38
C ILE A 89 3.16 18.21 8.11
N THR A 90 3.69 18.92 7.12
CA THR A 90 3.13 20.17 6.60
C THR A 90 2.21 19.92 5.40
N ALA A 91 1.31 20.84 5.08
CA ALA A 91 0.35 20.68 4.00
C ALA A 91 1.02 20.29 2.66
N PRO A 92 0.41 19.38 1.86
CA PRO A 92 0.89 19.09 0.53
C PRO A 92 0.80 20.32 -0.38
N VAL A 93 1.74 20.46 -1.31
CA VAL A 93 1.59 21.44 -2.40
C VAL A 93 0.74 20.87 -3.53
N GLU A 94 0.09 21.76 -4.29
CA GLU A 94 -0.72 21.40 -5.45
C GLU A 94 0.12 20.59 -6.46
N PRO A 95 -0.45 19.51 -7.05
CA PRO A 95 0.25 18.71 -8.04
C PRO A 95 0.39 19.45 -9.37
N PRO A 96 1.39 19.09 -10.19
CA PRO A 96 1.42 19.47 -11.60
C PRO A 96 0.16 19.00 -12.32
N SER A 97 -0.31 19.74 -13.33
CA SER A 97 -1.52 19.39 -14.10
C SER A 97 -1.45 17.98 -14.70
N ALA A 98 -0.29 17.61 -15.24
CA ALA A 98 -0.05 16.28 -15.79
C ALA A 98 -0.11 15.17 -14.74
N TYR A 99 0.16 15.46 -13.45
CA TYR A 99 -0.02 14.48 -12.39
C TYR A 99 -1.49 14.29 -12.06
N ARG A 100 -2.23 15.40 -11.92
CA ARG A 100 -3.68 15.40 -11.72
C ARG A 100 -4.40 14.62 -12.82
N GLU A 101 -4.02 14.82 -14.09
CA GLU A 101 -4.56 14.08 -15.23
C GLU A 101 -4.32 12.57 -15.10
N ARG A 102 -3.09 12.13 -14.77
CA ARG A 102 -2.81 10.69 -14.55
C ARG A 102 -3.56 10.12 -13.36
N LEU A 103 -3.66 10.85 -12.26
CA LEU A 103 -4.44 10.40 -11.10
C LEU A 103 -5.92 10.26 -11.46
N ALA A 104 -6.46 11.16 -12.28
CA ALA A 104 -7.82 11.05 -12.80
C ALA A 104 -8.01 9.82 -13.71
N GLU A 105 -7.02 9.48 -14.55
CA GLU A 105 -7.05 8.24 -15.34
C GLU A 105 -7.03 6.99 -14.44
N VAL A 106 -6.17 6.96 -13.42
CA VAL A 106 -6.12 5.86 -12.44
C VAL A 106 -7.46 5.72 -11.72
N TYR A 107 -8.05 6.85 -11.29
CA TYR A 107 -9.34 6.88 -10.64
C TYR A 107 -10.48 6.41 -11.56
N ALA A 108 -10.46 6.78 -12.85
CA ALA A 108 -11.46 6.36 -13.82
C ALA A 108 -11.48 4.84 -14.07
N HIS A 109 -10.36 4.16 -13.86
CA HIS A 109 -10.26 2.70 -13.92
C HIS A 109 -10.68 2.02 -12.62
N HIS A 110 -10.94 2.77 -11.53
CA HIS A 110 -11.53 2.24 -10.32
C HIS A 110 -13.07 2.15 -10.45
N PRO A 111 -13.70 1.04 -10.00
CA PRO A 111 -15.12 0.78 -10.20
C PRO A 111 -16.04 1.62 -9.30
N SER A 112 -15.48 2.25 -8.26
CA SER A 112 -16.14 3.31 -7.51
C SER A 112 -16.23 4.55 -8.39
N ARG A 113 -17.19 4.58 -9.31
CA ARG A 113 -17.56 5.79 -10.06
C ARG A 113 -18.06 6.84 -9.07
N GLY A 114 -17.14 7.60 -8.48
CA GLY A 114 -17.50 8.79 -7.73
C GLY A 114 -17.74 9.96 -8.68
N ASP A 115 -18.45 10.94 -8.16
CA ASP A 115 -18.57 12.27 -8.72
C ASP A 115 -17.21 13.01 -8.73
N GLU A 116 -17.20 14.23 -9.26
CA GLU A 116 -16.05 15.13 -9.24
C GLU A 116 -15.48 15.29 -7.82
N ALA A 117 -16.34 15.33 -6.80
CA ALA A 117 -15.91 15.41 -5.41
C ALA A 117 -15.15 14.15 -4.94
N GLY A 118 -15.51 12.96 -5.42
CA GLY A 118 -14.78 11.72 -5.17
C GLY A 118 -13.38 11.71 -5.80
N LEU A 119 -13.24 12.27 -7.01
CA LEU A 119 -11.93 12.44 -7.65
C LEU A 119 -11.04 13.39 -6.85
N GLU A 120 -11.58 14.52 -6.38
CA GLU A 120 -10.81 15.47 -5.55
C GLU A 120 -10.31 14.82 -4.26
N ARG A 121 -11.19 14.11 -3.53
CA ARG A 121 -10.78 13.37 -2.31
C ARG A 121 -9.71 12.32 -2.60
N PHE A 122 -9.81 11.62 -3.72
CA PHE A 122 -8.79 10.65 -4.14
C PHE A 122 -7.44 11.34 -4.38
N ILE A 123 -7.44 12.46 -5.12
CA ILE A 123 -6.21 13.24 -5.37
C ILE A 123 -5.63 13.75 -4.05
N GLU A 124 -6.44 14.35 -3.17
CA GLU A 124 -5.99 14.83 -1.86
C GLU A 124 -5.35 13.71 -1.02
N ALA A 125 -5.94 12.51 -1.01
CA ALA A 125 -5.38 11.36 -0.32
C ALA A 125 -4.00 10.95 -0.89
N GLN A 126 -3.81 11.00 -2.22
CA GLN A 126 -2.51 10.75 -2.86
C GLN A 126 -1.49 11.82 -2.49
N LEU A 127 -1.88 13.09 -2.46
CA LEU A 127 -1.00 14.20 -2.11
C LEU A 127 -0.55 14.18 -0.66
N VAL A 128 -1.46 13.88 0.27
CA VAL A 128 -1.13 13.69 1.69
C VAL A 128 -0.11 12.56 1.84
N TRP A 129 -0.30 11.47 1.08
CA TRP A 129 0.61 10.33 1.09
C TRP A 129 1.99 10.69 0.55
N ASP A 130 2.07 11.34 -0.61
CA ASP A 130 3.31 11.87 -1.19
C ASP A 130 4.04 12.81 -0.22
N ARG A 131 3.28 13.69 0.43
CA ARG A 131 3.80 14.67 1.39
C ARG A 131 4.33 14.02 2.65
N ALA A 132 3.65 13.01 3.17
CA ALA A 132 4.11 12.24 4.33
C ALA A 132 5.46 11.58 4.03
N MET A 133 5.57 10.90 2.89
CA MET A 133 6.81 10.24 2.47
C MET A 133 7.95 11.25 2.24
N ALA A 134 7.69 12.35 1.53
CA ALA A 134 8.67 13.41 1.30
C ALA A 134 9.18 14.03 2.61
N TYR A 135 8.28 14.30 3.56
CA TYR A 135 8.68 14.81 4.86
C TYR A 135 9.53 13.80 5.64
N GLY A 136 9.15 12.51 5.63
CA GLY A 136 9.92 11.45 6.27
C GLY A 136 11.33 11.30 5.69
N LEU A 137 11.46 11.44 4.37
CA LEU A 137 12.77 11.48 3.70
C LEU A 137 13.59 12.70 4.13
N THR A 138 12.97 13.88 4.26
CA THR A 138 13.64 15.09 4.76
C THR A 138 14.17 14.89 6.18
N GLN A 139 13.38 14.28 7.07
CA GLN A 139 13.84 13.95 8.43
C GLN A 139 14.99 12.94 8.44
N ALA A 140 14.92 11.90 7.61
CA ALA A 140 15.98 10.90 7.51
C ALA A 140 17.35 11.49 7.09
N ARG A 141 17.36 12.65 6.40
CA ARG A 141 18.60 13.35 6.03
C ARG A 141 19.32 13.99 7.22
N GLU A 142 18.62 14.21 8.33
CA GLU A 142 19.26 14.66 9.58
C GLU A 142 20.10 13.55 10.22
N GLU A 143 19.81 12.28 9.89
CA GLU A 143 20.48 11.10 10.45
C GLU A 143 21.61 10.57 9.55
N ALA A 144 21.57 10.86 8.24
CA ALA A 144 22.60 10.42 7.30
C ALA A 144 22.69 11.27 6.02
N ASP A 145 23.90 11.35 5.46
CA ASP A 145 24.16 12.04 4.18
C ASP A 145 23.47 11.41 2.96
N LEU A 146 23.17 10.11 3.03
CA LEU A 146 22.50 9.35 1.96
C LEU A 146 21.25 8.68 2.51
N VAL A 147 20.10 9.01 1.94
CA VAL A 147 18.82 8.35 2.22
C VAL A 147 18.38 7.62 0.95
N VAL A 148 18.07 6.34 1.07
CA VAL A 148 17.51 5.52 -0.01
C VAL A 148 16.06 5.22 0.33
N GLY A 149 15.12 5.83 -0.39
CA GLY A 149 13.68 5.58 -0.23
C GLY A 149 13.21 4.42 -1.10
N LEU A 150 12.51 3.46 -0.49
CA LEU A 150 11.77 2.42 -1.19
C LEU A 150 10.30 2.84 -1.25
N ILE A 151 9.89 3.29 -2.43
CA ILE A 151 8.59 3.92 -2.68
C ILE A 151 8.01 3.34 -3.98
N GLY A 152 6.70 3.16 -4.01
CA GLY A 152 5.92 2.71 -5.15
C GLY A 152 6.10 3.64 -6.34
N GLN A 153 6.33 3.06 -7.52
CA GLN A 153 6.69 3.81 -8.73
C GLN A 153 5.72 4.94 -9.08
N GLY A 154 4.41 4.78 -8.83
CA GLY A 154 3.39 5.81 -9.15
C GLY A 154 3.66 7.16 -8.47
N HIS A 155 4.23 7.12 -7.26
CA HIS A 155 4.59 8.31 -6.47
C HIS A 155 5.91 8.96 -6.91
N LEU A 156 6.68 8.30 -7.78
CA LEU A 156 8.02 8.73 -8.19
C LEU A 156 8.10 9.15 -9.67
N GLN A 157 7.24 8.57 -10.50
CA GLN A 157 7.25 8.76 -11.95
C GLN A 157 7.07 10.23 -12.35
N TYR A 158 7.91 10.68 -13.29
CA TYR A 158 7.90 12.02 -13.85
C TYR A 158 8.16 13.15 -12.84
N GLU A 159 8.73 12.80 -11.68
CA GLU A 159 8.96 13.74 -10.57
C GLU A 159 7.68 14.36 -9.98
N HIS A 160 6.51 13.78 -10.25
CA HIS A 160 5.23 14.41 -9.96
C HIS A 160 4.73 14.27 -8.51
N GLY A 161 5.05 13.17 -7.83
CA GLY A 161 4.58 12.87 -6.47
C GLY A 161 5.58 13.29 -5.40
N VAL A 162 6.22 12.31 -4.74
CA VAL A 162 7.23 12.52 -3.70
C VAL A 162 8.36 13.47 -4.14
N PRO A 163 8.94 13.37 -5.36
CA PRO A 163 9.99 14.30 -5.78
C PRO A 163 9.52 15.76 -5.84
N HIS A 164 8.29 16.02 -6.31
CA HIS A 164 7.68 17.36 -6.32
C HIS A 164 7.52 17.90 -4.90
N GLN A 165 7.02 17.07 -3.98
CA GLN A 165 6.87 17.44 -2.58
C GLN A 165 8.22 17.68 -1.87
N LEU A 166 9.25 16.90 -2.21
CA LEU A 166 10.62 17.09 -1.71
C LEU A 166 11.20 18.44 -2.13
N THR A 167 11.06 18.78 -3.41
CA THR A 167 11.49 20.10 -3.94
C THR A 167 10.76 21.23 -3.20
N ALA A 168 9.46 21.09 -2.96
CA ALA A 168 8.68 22.05 -2.18
C ALA A 168 9.09 22.15 -0.70
N LEU A 169 9.70 21.10 -0.14
CA LEU A 169 10.31 21.11 1.20
C LEU A 169 11.75 21.67 1.19
N GLY A 170 12.26 22.13 0.05
CA GLY A 170 13.62 22.65 -0.11
C GLY A 170 14.69 21.57 -0.27
N VAL A 171 14.28 20.32 -0.54
CA VAL A 171 15.21 19.23 -0.87
C VAL A 171 15.31 19.13 -2.38
N GLU A 172 16.33 19.76 -2.98
CA GLU A 172 16.56 19.70 -4.43
C GLU A 172 17.53 18.57 -4.83
N SER A 173 18.27 18.03 -3.87
CA SER A 173 19.26 16.97 -4.09
C SER A 173 18.62 15.59 -3.93
N HIS A 174 17.73 15.25 -4.87
CA HIS A 174 17.14 13.91 -4.99
C HIS A 174 17.27 13.39 -6.43
N ALA A 175 17.09 12.08 -6.58
CA ALA A 175 17.07 11.41 -7.86
C ALA A 175 16.19 10.17 -7.77
N THR A 176 15.34 9.97 -8.78
CA THR A 176 14.48 8.79 -8.89
C THR A 176 15.14 7.73 -9.78
N LEU A 177 15.17 6.49 -9.29
CA LEU A 177 15.54 5.31 -10.07
C LEU A 177 14.34 4.37 -10.15
N LEU A 178 13.97 3.94 -11.36
CA LEU A 178 12.83 3.03 -11.55
C LEU A 178 13.25 1.74 -12.26
N PRO A 179 12.63 0.59 -11.89
CA PRO A 179 12.76 -0.62 -12.69
C PRO A 179 12.06 -0.41 -14.05
N TRP A 180 12.65 -0.96 -15.10
CA TRP A 180 12.08 -1.00 -16.45
C TRP A 180 12.09 -2.43 -16.95
N ALA A 181 10.91 -3.02 -17.12
CA ALA A 181 10.77 -4.37 -17.64
C ALA A 181 11.19 -4.41 -19.11
N VAL A 182 12.07 -5.35 -19.45
CA VAL A 182 12.48 -5.61 -20.83
C VAL A 182 11.91 -6.96 -21.23
N GLY A 183 10.73 -6.98 -21.84
CA GLY A 183 10.07 -8.20 -22.31
C GLY A 183 8.74 -7.93 -23.04
N GLY A 184 8.54 -8.52 -24.22
CA GLY A 184 7.36 -8.33 -25.09
C GLY A 184 7.72 -7.99 -26.55
N GLU A 185 6.72 -7.77 -27.43
CA GLU A 185 6.91 -7.46 -28.86
C GLU A 185 7.58 -6.09 -29.13
N ALA A 186 7.71 -5.22 -28.12
CA ALA A 186 8.30 -3.90 -28.27
C ALA A 186 9.44 -3.67 -27.26
N CYS A 187 10.69 -3.83 -27.71
CA CYS A 187 11.88 -3.28 -27.06
C CYS A 187 11.90 -1.74 -27.19
N SER A 188 10.93 -1.07 -26.57
CA SER A 188 10.84 0.39 -26.59
C SER A 188 11.60 0.99 -25.41
N PRO A 189 12.32 2.11 -25.61
CA PRO A 189 12.91 2.86 -24.50
C PRO A 189 11.80 3.38 -23.56
N PRO A 190 12.13 3.65 -22.29
CA PRO A 190 11.19 4.31 -21.38
C PRO A 190 10.77 5.69 -21.92
N PRO A 191 9.54 6.14 -21.62
CA PRO A 191 9.11 7.50 -21.91
C PRO A 191 10.09 8.55 -21.39
N GLU A 192 10.22 9.66 -22.12
CA GLU A 192 11.04 10.78 -21.68
C GLU A 192 10.51 11.35 -20.36
N GLY A 193 11.44 11.72 -19.47
CA GLY A 193 11.10 12.29 -18.16
C GLY A 193 10.61 11.29 -17.12
N LEU A 194 10.47 9.99 -17.43
CA LEU A 194 9.93 8.99 -16.50
C LEU A 194 10.65 8.97 -15.13
N ALA A 195 11.98 9.02 -15.14
CA ALA A 195 12.84 9.04 -13.96
C ALA A 195 14.24 9.56 -14.33
N ARG A 196 15.07 9.87 -13.31
CA ARG A 196 16.46 10.30 -13.51
C ARG A 196 17.32 9.21 -14.15
N ALA A 197 17.06 7.96 -13.79
CA ALA A 197 17.63 6.76 -14.39
C ALA A 197 16.61 5.62 -14.32
N VAL A 198 16.73 4.66 -15.23
CA VAL A 198 16.04 3.37 -15.13
C VAL A 198 17.06 2.25 -15.07
N PHE A 199 16.70 1.15 -14.41
CA PHE A 199 17.46 -0.10 -14.44
C PHE A 199 16.60 -1.19 -15.02
N THR A 200 17.15 -1.92 -15.98
CA THR A 200 16.41 -2.94 -16.72
C THR A 200 16.38 -4.24 -15.94
N ILE A 201 15.20 -4.85 -15.83
CA ILE A 201 15.02 -6.19 -15.27
C ILE A 201 14.53 -7.09 -16.40
N ASP A 202 15.21 -8.23 -16.55
CA ASP A 202 14.69 -9.31 -17.39
C ASP A 202 13.59 -10.04 -16.60
N GLU A 203 12.35 -9.71 -16.92
CA GLU A 203 11.17 -10.34 -16.31
C GLU A 203 10.74 -11.61 -17.05
N SER A 204 11.42 -12.00 -18.14
CA SER A 204 11.01 -13.15 -18.97
C SER A 204 11.00 -14.50 -18.23
N GLY A 205 11.75 -14.59 -17.13
CA GLY A 205 11.74 -15.74 -16.23
C GLY A 205 10.84 -15.61 -14.99
N TYR A 206 10.18 -14.47 -14.79
CA TYR A 206 9.32 -14.21 -13.64
C TYR A 206 7.85 -14.20 -14.06
N GLU A 207 7.16 -15.31 -13.80
CA GLU A 207 5.70 -15.32 -13.88
C GLU A 207 5.15 -14.77 -12.57
N ALA A 208 4.71 -13.51 -12.60
CA ALA A 208 4.04 -12.90 -11.46
C ALA A 208 2.79 -13.72 -11.14
N VAL A 209 2.83 -14.49 -10.06
CA VAL A 209 1.62 -15.18 -9.57
C VAL A 209 0.72 -14.08 -9.00
N PRO A 210 -0.41 -13.75 -9.64
CA PRO A 210 -1.29 -12.71 -9.11
C PRO A 210 -1.70 -13.11 -7.69
N PRO A 211 -1.74 -12.15 -6.74
CA PRO A 211 -2.18 -12.44 -5.40
C PRO A 211 -3.61 -13.01 -5.47
N MET A 212 -3.91 -13.93 -4.55
CA MET A 212 -5.26 -14.47 -4.47
C MET A 212 -6.23 -13.34 -4.15
N GLN A 213 -7.38 -13.36 -4.82
CA GLN A 213 -8.42 -12.37 -4.64
C GLN A 213 -9.75 -13.07 -4.40
N LEU A 214 -10.51 -12.56 -3.42
CA LEU A 214 -11.87 -13.00 -3.17
C LEU A 214 -12.82 -12.38 -4.23
N GLY A 215 -12.50 -11.17 -4.72
CA GLY A 215 -13.27 -10.45 -5.73
C GLY A 215 -14.49 -9.72 -5.16
N VAL A 216 -14.30 -9.08 -4.01
CA VAL A 216 -15.29 -8.26 -3.31
C VAL A 216 -14.79 -6.84 -3.17
N TYR A 217 -15.69 -5.88 -3.24
CA TYR A 217 -15.49 -4.52 -2.76
C TYR A 217 -16.10 -4.45 -1.37
N THR A 218 -15.35 -3.94 -0.40
CA THR A 218 -15.74 -3.96 1.00
C THR A 218 -15.73 -2.59 1.64
N THR A 219 -16.58 -2.42 2.64
CA THR A 219 -16.68 -1.23 3.47
C THR A 219 -16.61 -1.64 4.95
N PRO A 220 -16.06 -0.79 5.84
CA PRO A 220 -16.11 -1.04 7.28
C PRO A 220 -17.56 -1.12 7.78
N HIS A 221 -17.84 -2.03 8.71
CA HIS A 221 -19.13 -2.16 9.40
C HIS A 221 -18.88 -2.40 10.91
N GLU A 222 -19.82 -2.01 11.78
CA GLU A 222 -19.65 -2.11 13.24
C GLU A 222 -19.37 -3.55 13.72
N GLU A 223 -19.93 -4.51 13.01
CA GLU A 223 -19.86 -5.94 13.35
C GLU A 223 -18.80 -6.70 12.54
N GLY A 224 -18.22 -6.07 11.52
CA GLY A 224 -17.17 -6.69 10.70
C GLY A 224 -16.94 -5.99 9.36
N VAL A 225 -16.83 -6.77 8.28
CA VAL A 225 -16.51 -6.25 6.93
C VAL A 225 -17.69 -6.46 5.99
N GLU A 226 -18.37 -5.38 5.60
CA GLU A 226 -19.52 -5.45 4.69
C GLU A 226 -19.07 -5.56 3.23
N ILE A 227 -19.74 -6.43 2.47
CA ILE A 227 -19.57 -6.56 1.03
C ILE A 227 -20.45 -5.52 0.33
N HIS A 228 -19.84 -4.48 -0.22
CA HIS A 228 -20.53 -3.46 -1.00
C HIS A 228 -20.88 -3.95 -2.42
N ALA A 229 -19.97 -4.67 -3.06
CA ALA A 229 -20.17 -5.20 -4.41
C ALA A 229 -19.31 -6.45 -4.66
N ILE A 230 -19.71 -7.27 -5.62
CA ILE A 230 -19.02 -8.49 -6.02
C ILE A 230 -18.62 -8.39 -7.49
N LEU A 231 -17.41 -8.82 -7.80
CA LEU A 231 -16.91 -8.91 -9.16
C LEU A 231 -17.46 -10.17 -9.85
N GLU A 232 -17.95 -10.04 -11.07
CA GLU A 232 -18.43 -11.17 -11.88
C GLU A 232 -17.29 -12.18 -12.16
N GLY A 233 -17.59 -13.47 -12.06
CA GLY A 233 -16.64 -14.57 -12.23
C GLY A 233 -15.69 -14.77 -11.05
N SER A 234 -15.83 -14.00 -9.96
CA SER A 234 -14.93 -14.07 -8.80
C SER A 234 -15.11 -15.30 -7.92
N VAL A 235 -14.15 -15.53 -7.01
CA VAL A 235 -14.25 -16.54 -5.96
C VAL A 235 -15.47 -16.28 -5.06
N ALA A 236 -15.78 -15.01 -4.77
CA ALA A 236 -16.92 -14.62 -3.95
C ALA A 236 -18.26 -14.97 -4.59
N GLU A 237 -18.43 -14.65 -5.88
CA GLU A 237 -19.63 -14.98 -6.63
C GLU A 237 -19.83 -16.50 -6.66
N GLN A 238 -18.77 -17.26 -6.97
CA GLN A 238 -18.80 -18.72 -6.99
C GLN A 238 -19.09 -19.35 -5.62
N ALA A 239 -18.70 -18.68 -4.54
CA ALA A 239 -18.99 -19.09 -3.16
C ALA A 239 -20.42 -18.74 -2.72
N GLY A 240 -21.17 -17.96 -3.50
CA GLY A 240 -22.52 -17.52 -3.18
C GLY A 240 -22.58 -16.38 -2.15
N LEU A 241 -21.51 -15.59 -2.04
CA LEU A 241 -21.54 -14.31 -1.33
C LEU A 241 -22.45 -13.32 -2.08
N GLU A 242 -23.04 -12.38 -1.34
CA GLU A 242 -23.94 -11.36 -1.87
C GLU A 242 -23.55 -9.97 -1.35
N ALA A 243 -23.91 -8.92 -2.10
CA ALA A 243 -23.82 -7.56 -1.60
C ALA A 243 -24.75 -7.37 -0.38
N GLY A 244 -24.24 -6.72 0.66
CA GLY A 244 -24.89 -6.58 1.97
C GLY A 244 -24.57 -7.69 2.97
N ASP A 245 -23.79 -8.71 2.59
CA ASP A 245 -23.21 -9.63 3.56
C ASP A 245 -22.19 -8.92 4.44
N ILE A 246 -22.20 -9.23 5.75
CA ILE A 246 -21.17 -8.77 6.69
C ILE A 246 -20.29 -9.96 7.05
N ILE A 247 -19.04 -9.94 6.64
CA ILE A 247 -18.05 -10.95 7.01
C ILE A 247 -17.60 -10.68 8.45
N LEU A 248 -17.89 -11.63 9.34
CA LEU A 248 -17.56 -11.57 10.77
C LEU A 248 -16.23 -12.26 11.05
N GLU A 249 -15.99 -13.41 10.42
CA GLU A 249 -14.76 -14.19 10.57
C GLU A 249 -14.28 -14.75 9.24
N ALA A 250 -12.96 -14.90 9.10
CA ALA A 250 -12.31 -15.58 8.00
C ALA A 250 -11.18 -16.46 8.55
N ALA A 251 -11.15 -17.74 8.16
CA ALA A 251 -10.21 -18.74 8.71
C ALA A 251 -10.20 -18.83 10.26
N GLY A 252 -11.31 -18.49 10.92
CA GLY A 252 -11.42 -18.44 12.39
C GLY A 252 -10.83 -17.19 13.04
N GLU A 253 -10.37 -16.22 12.23
CA GLU A 253 -9.95 -14.91 12.70
C GLU A 253 -11.09 -13.91 12.56
N SER A 254 -11.31 -13.08 13.59
CA SER A 254 -12.32 -12.02 13.56
C SER A 254 -11.92 -10.91 12.60
N MET A 255 -12.84 -10.53 11.71
CA MET A 255 -12.64 -9.52 10.69
C MET A 255 -13.21 -8.19 11.16
N ALA A 256 -12.35 -7.29 11.66
CA ALA A 256 -12.78 -5.97 12.13
C ALA A 256 -12.68 -4.90 11.04
N ARG A 257 -11.71 -5.03 10.12
CA ARG A 257 -11.44 -4.03 9.07
C ARG A 257 -11.27 -4.70 7.71
N PRO A 258 -11.63 -4.03 6.60
CA PRO A 258 -11.37 -4.51 5.24
C PRO A 258 -9.92 -4.94 4.96
N ALA A 259 -8.95 -4.28 5.62
CA ALA A 259 -7.53 -4.62 5.51
C ALA A 259 -7.19 -6.00 6.09
N ASP A 260 -7.90 -6.43 7.15
CA ASP A 260 -7.69 -7.74 7.79
C ASP A 260 -8.09 -8.86 6.80
N LEU A 261 -9.27 -8.74 6.18
CA LEU A 261 -9.74 -9.67 5.14
C LEU A 261 -8.80 -9.69 3.93
N THR A 262 -8.36 -8.52 3.47
CA THR A 262 -7.45 -8.41 2.32
C THR A 262 -6.12 -9.10 2.61
N GLY A 263 -5.54 -8.86 3.79
CA GLY A 263 -4.30 -9.50 4.22
C GLY A 263 -4.42 -11.02 4.26
N LEU A 264 -5.52 -11.52 4.84
CA LEU A 264 -5.78 -12.96 4.95
C LEU A 264 -5.99 -13.62 3.58
N VAL A 265 -6.77 -12.99 2.70
CA VAL A 265 -7.04 -13.48 1.35
C VAL A 265 -5.75 -13.56 0.53
N ARG A 266 -4.87 -12.55 0.61
CA ARG A 266 -3.59 -12.53 -0.11
C ARG A 266 -2.64 -13.65 0.32
N GLN A 267 -2.78 -14.14 1.55
CA GLN A 267 -1.98 -15.25 2.08
C GLN A 267 -2.55 -16.64 1.73
N GLN A 268 -3.75 -16.70 1.13
CA GLN A 268 -4.35 -17.98 0.75
C GLN A 268 -3.49 -18.70 -0.28
N ARG A 269 -3.36 -20.02 -0.10
CA ARG A 269 -2.62 -20.85 -1.04
C ARG A 269 -3.55 -21.23 -2.21
N PRO A 270 -3.04 -21.28 -3.44
CA PRO A 270 -3.81 -21.80 -4.56
C PRO A 270 -4.39 -23.19 -4.30
N GLY A 271 -5.68 -23.37 -4.63
CA GLY A 271 -6.42 -24.61 -4.44
C GLY A 271 -7.01 -24.83 -3.03
N THR A 272 -6.83 -23.90 -2.09
CA THR A 272 -7.41 -24.03 -0.73
C THR A 272 -8.84 -23.51 -0.64
N LEU A 273 -9.47 -23.86 0.49
CA LEU A 273 -10.75 -23.30 0.92
C LEU A 273 -10.48 -22.26 2.00
N LEU A 274 -11.18 -21.13 1.93
CA LEU A 274 -11.26 -20.15 3.00
C LEU A 274 -12.66 -20.23 3.62
N PRO A 275 -12.79 -20.72 4.87
CA PRO A 275 -14.05 -20.65 5.59
C PRO A 275 -14.31 -19.21 6.03
N LEU A 276 -15.54 -18.74 5.79
CA LEU A 276 -16.04 -17.43 6.14
C LEU A 276 -17.28 -17.60 7.01
N ILE A 277 -17.36 -16.88 8.13
CA ILE A 277 -18.61 -16.69 8.86
C ILE A 277 -19.14 -15.32 8.47
N ILE A 278 -20.34 -15.30 7.89
CA ILE A 278 -21.00 -14.09 7.46
C ILE A 278 -22.33 -13.90 8.19
N ARG A 279 -22.82 -12.66 8.21
CA ARG A 279 -24.19 -12.32 8.57
C ARG A 279 -24.95 -11.86 7.32
N ARG A 280 -26.06 -12.54 7.00
CA ARG A 280 -26.97 -12.19 5.92
C ARG A 280 -28.38 -12.06 6.47
N GLN A 281 -28.97 -10.86 6.34
CA GLN A 281 -30.32 -10.57 6.84
C GLN A 281 -30.52 -10.89 8.33
N GLY A 282 -29.47 -10.75 9.13
CA GLY A 282 -29.49 -11.02 10.57
C GLY A 282 -29.09 -12.45 10.99
N ASP A 283 -29.05 -13.40 10.05
CA ASP A 283 -28.65 -14.78 10.33
C ASP A 283 -27.16 -15.01 10.03
N GLU A 284 -26.48 -15.74 10.91
CA GLU A 284 -25.10 -16.17 10.68
C GLU A 284 -25.04 -17.41 9.78
N ARG A 285 -24.10 -17.41 8.82
CA ARG A 285 -23.90 -18.48 7.86
C ARG A 285 -22.42 -18.73 7.66
N GLU A 286 -22.06 -20.00 7.55
CA GLU A 286 -20.74 -20.41 7.10
C GLU A 286 -20.74 -20.56 5.58
N ILE A 287 -19.79 -19.90 4.91
CA ILE A 287 -19.54 -19.98 3.48
C ILE A 287 -18.10 -20.44 3.25
N LEU A 288 -17.91 -21.37 2.32
CA LEU A 288 -16.59 -21.85 1.92
C LEU A 288 -16.20 -21.25 0.57
N ALA A 289 -15.27 -20.31 0.58
CA ALA A 289 -14.71 -19.72 -0.62
C ALA A 289 -13.59 -20.61 -1.18
N ARG A 290 -13.79 -21.17 -2.38
CA ARG A 290 -12.80 -22.03 -3.04
C ARG A 290 -11.91 -21.23 -3.97
N PHE A 291 -10.64 -21.17 -3.62
CA PHE A 291 -9.64 -20.55 -4.47
C PHE A 291 -9.17 -21.51 -5.57
N PRO A 292 -8.95 -21.02 -6.80
CA PRO A 292 -8.48 -21.84 -7.90
C PRO A 292 -7.08 -22.39 -7.61
N PRO A 293 -6.75 -23.62 -8.08
CA PRO A 293 -5.37 -24.10 -8.09
C PRO A 293 -4.52 -23.23 -9.03
N ARG A 294 -3.19 -23.27 -8.87
CA ARG A 294 -2.32 -22.65 -9.88
C ARG A 294 -2.56 -23.32 -11.21
N SER A 295 -2.87 -22.54 -12.23
CA SER A 295 -2.75 -22.96 -13.61
C SER A 295 -1.29 -23.34 -13.84
N THR A 296 -1.04 -24.59 -14.23
CA THR A 296 0.27 -25.10 -14.64
C THR A 296 0.62 -24.69 -16.05
#